data_AF-A0A2P7QJ41-F1
#
_entry.id   AF-A0A2P7QJ41-F1
#
_cell.length_a   1.000
_cell.length_b   1.000
_cell.length_c   1.000
_cell.angle_alpha   90.00
_cell.angle_beta   90.00
_cell.angle_gamma   90.00
#
_symmetry.space_group_name_H-M   'P 1'
#
loop_
_entity.id
_entity.type
_entity.pdbx_description
1 polymer ?
#
loop_
_entity_poly.entity_id
_entity_poly.type
_entity_poly.pdbx_seq_one_letter_code
_entity_poly.pdbx_strand_id
1 'polypeptide(L)'
;MLLSGVEINNFYPAATAGPGPGMCEARRFQITAWFSGSRVMETSEGKWLEPVYAVSGSLAPFPEERARDYRRRLEQACRQRSDTDRWFGAESDWFATAPERAYLGARLVDAVVAAARQQGKLPFSLQCRPYTFDSPYRPQRAADVRKTAASLNPRAILEVRACNDEPRRNCVGVELAKFPEHSPPIEYRWDLEIRFDATDGLMIKDVALADTHLLID
;
A
#
# COMPACT_ATOMS: atom_id res chain seq x y z
N MET A 1 22.05 14.64 -33.77
CA MET A 1 20.95 14.59 -32.79
C MET A 1 20.66 13.12 -32.51
N LEU A 2 21.22 12.54 -31.44
CA LEU A 2 21.04 11.13 -31.11
C LEU A 2 19.71 10.97 -30.36
N LEU A 3 18.69 10.48 -31.06
CA LEU A 3 17.42 10.03 -30.47
C LEU A 3 17.62 8.61 -29.96
N SER A 4 18.45 8.43 -28.94
CA SER A 4 18.44 7.21 -28.14
C SER A 4 17.46 7.43 -26.99
N GLY A 5 16.38 6.66 -26.96
CA GLY A 5 15.34 6.76 -25.94
C GLY A 5 14.71 5.41 -25.67
N VAL A 6 14.28 5.22 -24.43
CA VAL A 6 13.46 4.08 -24.02
C VAL A 6 12.03 4.58 -23.85
N GLU A 7 11.10 4.00 -24.58
CA GLU A 7 9.67 4.27 -24.43
C GLU A 7 9.03 3.13 -23.63
N ILE A 8 8.35 3.49 -22.54
CA ILE A 8 7.68 2.54 -21.65
C ILE A 8 6.19 2.79 -21.73
N ASN A 9 5.46 1.82 -22.28
CA ASN A 9 4.01 1.85 -22.36
C ASN A 9 3.40 0.84 -21.38
N ASN A 10 2.47 1.30 -20.55
CA ASN A 10 1.79 0.48 -19.55
C ASN A 10 0.34 0.24 -19.96
N PHE A 11 -0.06 -1.02 -19.95
CA PHE A 11 -1.43 -1.45 -20.21
C PHE A 11 -2.00 -2.12 -18.97
N TYR A 12 -3.24 -1.78 -18.65
CA TYR A 12 -3.99 -2.42 -17.58
C TYR A 12 -5.19 -3.14 -18.21
N PRO A 13 -5.30 -4.46 -18.07
CA PRO A 13 -6.57 -5.15 -18.24
C PRO A 13 -7.61 -4.56 -17.29
N ALA A 14 -8.88 -4.80 -17.58
CA ALA A 14 -9.95 -4.42 -16.67
C ALA A 14 -9.70 -5.03 -15.29
N ALA A 15 -9.70 -4.20 -14.26
CA ALA A 15 -9.46 -4.64 -12.90
C ALA A 15 -10.57 -5.56 -12.39
N THR A 16 -10.22 -6.43 -11.45
CA THR A 16 -11.09 -7.49 -10.94
C THR A 16 -11.16 -7.45 -9.41
N ALA A 17 -12.08 -8.23 -8.84
CA ALA A 17 -12.14 -8.42 -7.38
C ALA A 17 -10.84 -9.09 -6.88
N GLY A 18 -10.20 -8.46 -5.90
CA GLY A 18 -8.91 -8.88 -5.35
C GLY A 18 -9.00 -9.93 -4.22
N PRO A 19 -7.93 -10.07 -3.42
CA PRO A 19 -7.76 -11.18 -2.47
C PRO A 19 -8.71 -11.17 -1.25
N GLY A 20 -9.54 -10.14 -1.08
CA GLY A 20 -10.47 -10.05 0.03
C GLY A 20 -11.63 -9.08 -0.19
N PRO A 21 -12.57 -9.00 0.77
CA PRO A 21 -13.61 -7.98 0.82
C PRO A 21 -13.05 -6.58 0.54
N GLY A 22 -13.75 -5.83 -0.29
CA GLY A 22 -13.47 -4.42 -0.55
C GLY A 22 -12.17 -4.17 -1.32
N MET A 23 -11.49 -5.22 -1.81
CA MET A 23 -10.24 -5.09 -2.55
C MET A 23 -10.46 -5.26 -4.05
N CYS A 24 -9.78 -4.43 -4.83
CA CYS A 24 -9.59 -4.64 -6.27
C CYS A 24 -8.15 -5.04 -6.56
N GLU A 25 -7.97 -5.75 -7.66
CA GLU A 25 -6.68 -6.18 -8.19
C GLU A 25 -6.59 -5.86 -9.68
N ALA A 26 -5.44 -5.30 -10.09
CA ALA A 26 -5.09 -5.11 -11.48
C ALA A 26 -3.66 -5.58 -11.69
N ARG A 27 -3.34 -6.04 -12.89
CA ARG A 27 -1.99 -6.45 -13.25
C ARG A 27 -1.48 -5.63 -14.41
N ARG A 28 -0.35 -4.97 -14.21
CA ARG A 28 0.26 -4.12 -15.24
C ARG A 28 0.97 -4.99 -16.28
N PHE A 29 0.67 -4.80 -17.55
CA PHE A 29 1.48 -5.29 -18.66
C PHE A 29 2.34 -4.15 -19.19
N GLN A 30 3.65 -4.30 -19.12
CA GLN A 30 4.60 -3.29 -19.56
C GLN A 30 5.21 -3.71 -20.89
N ILE A 31 5.19 -2.79 -21.85
CA ILE A 31 5.91 -2.90 -23.11
C ILE A 31 7.04 -1.87 -23.09
N THR A 32 8.27 -2.35 -23.26
CA THR A 32 9.44 -1.49 -23.37
C THR A 32 9.95 -1.51 -24.81
N ALA A 33 10.10 -0.33 -25.40
CA ALA A 33 10.64 -0.14 -26.75
C ALA A 33 11.89 0.75 -26.71
N TRP A 34 12.85 0.47 -27.56
CA TRP A 34 14.09 1.24 -27.67
C TRP A 34 14.27 1.81 -29.07
N PHE A 35 14.80 3.03 -29.14
CA PHE A 35 15.22 3.67 -30.38
C PHE A 35 16.75 3.69 -30.44
N SER A 36 17.32 3.19 -31.52
CA SER A 36 18.77 3.25 -31.78
C SER A 36 19.02 4.18 -32.98
N GLY A 37 19.50 5.40 -32.71
CA GLY A 37 20.14 6.36 -33.64
C GLY A 37 19.42 6.78 -34.93
N SER A 38 18.39 6.06 -35.29
CA SER A 38 17.57 6.04 -36.48
C SER A 38 16.15 5.98 -35.94
N ARG A 39 15.22 6.73 -36.53
CA ARG A 39 13.85 6.92 -36.00
C ARG A 39 12.97 5.64 -36.04
N VAL A 40 13.59 4.46 -36.07
CA VAL A 40 12.97 3.15 -36.20
C VAL A 40 12.99 2.48 -34.83
N MET A 41 11.81 2.06 -34.37
CA MET A 41 11.67 1.25 -33.17
C MET A 41 12.21 -0.16 -33.44
N GLU A 42 13.23 -0.60 -32.71
CA GLU A 42 13.95 -1.84 -33.05
C GLU A 42 13.31 -3.10 -32.46
N THR A 43 12.92 -3.08 -31.18
CA THR A 43 12.31 -4.24 -30.51
C THR A 43 11.39 -3.79 -29.39
N SER A 44 10.27 -4.51 -29.20
CA SER A 44 9.38 -4.34 -28.06
C SER A 44 9.38 -5.60 -27.20
N GLU A 45 9.75 -5.47 -25.93
CA GLU A 45 9.65 -6.55 -24.95
C GLU A 45 8.42 -6.32 -24.06
N GLY A 46 7.52 -7.30 -24.04
CA GLY A 46 6.32 -7.28 -23.20
C GLY A 46 6.49 -8.18 -21.98
N LYS A 47 6.25 -7.65 -20.78
CA LYS A 47 6.22 -8.44 -19.55
C LYS A 47 5.03 -8.09 -18.66
N TRP A 48 4.46 -9.11 -18.05
CA TRP A 48 3.53 -8.93 -16.94
C TRP A 48 4.32 -8.57 -15.69
N LEU A 49 3.96 -7.45 -15.07
CA LEU A 49 4.50 -7.03 -13.80
C LEU A 49 3.68 -7.59 -12.65
N GLU A 50 4.14 -7.32 -11.43
CA GLU A 50 3.43 -7.70 -10.22
C GLU A 50 2.05 -7.03 -10.15
N PRO A 51 1.06 -7.72 -9.54
CA PRO A 51 -0.25 -7.15 -9.33
C PRO A 51 -0.19 -5.94 -8.39
N VAL A 52 -1.09 -4.99 -8.63
CA VAL A 52 -1.35 -3.83 -7.78
C VAL A 52 -2.79 -3.91 -7.27
N TYR A 53 -3.02 -3.28 -6.12
CA TYR A 53 -4.26 -3.44 -5.37
C TYR A 53 -4.83 -2.09 -4.97
N ALA A 54 -6.13 -2.06 -4.72
CA ALA A 54 -6.76 -0.86 -4.16
C ALA A 54 -7.97 -1.19 -3.30
N VAL A 55 -8.14 -0.38 -2.25
CA VAL A 55 -9.32 -0.44 -1.39
C VAL A 55 -10.49 0.28 -2.08
N SER A 56 -11.54 -0.46 -2.37
CA SER A 56 -12.77 0.01 -3.03
C SER A 56 -14.01 -0.11 -2.14
N GLY A 57 -13.92 -0.80 -1.01
CA GLY A 57 -15.05 -1.02 -0.10
C GLY A 57 -14.62 -1.35 1.33
N SER A 58 -15.54 -1.99 2.07
CA SER A 58 -15.26 -2.47 3.41
C SER A 58 -14.28 -3.65 3.38
N LEU A 59 -13.25 -3.58 4.22
CA LEU A 59 -12.24 -4.63 4.44
C LEU A 59 -12.61 -5.57 5.60
N ALA A 60 -13.77 -5.36 6.23
CA ALA A 60 -14.21 -6.22 7.32
C ALA A 60 -14.53 -7.63 6.80
N PRO A 61 -14.07 -8.68 7.50
CA PRO A 61 -14.46 -10.05 7.14
C PRO A 61 -15.98 -10.20 7.30
N PHE A 62 -16.59 -10.98 6.40
CA PHE A 62 -18.03 -11.25 6.49
C PHE A 62 -18.31 -12.21 7.66
N PRO A 63 -19.29 -11.88 8.54
CA PRO A 63 -19.68 -12.76 9.64
C PRO A 63 -20.48 -14.00 9.18
N GLU A 64 -21.01 -14.01 7.94
CA GLU A 64 -21.74 -15.12 7.32
C GLU A 64 -21.20 -15.39 5.90
N GLU A 65 -21.42 -16.60 5.36
CA GLU A 65 -21.32 -16.87 3.92
C GLU A 65 -22.43 -16.13 3.16
N ARG A 66 -22.26 -14.82 2.91
CA ARG A 66 -23.02 -14.07 1.90
C ARG A 66 -22.05 -13.44 0.92
N ALA A 67 -22.29 -13.38 -0.38
CA ALA A 67 -23.20 -14.06 -1.30
C ALA A 67 -22.51 -13.86 -2.68
N ARG A 68 -22.71 -14.76 -3.66
CA ARG A 68 -22.16 -14.56 -5.03
C ARG A 68 -22.39 -13.14 -5.58
N ASP A 69 -23.47 -12.49 -5.15
CA ASP A 69 -23.82 -11.11 -5.49
C ASP A 69 -22.87 -10.05 -4.94
N TYR A 70 -22.22 -10.26 -3.78
CA TYR A 70 -21.19 -9.34 -3.29
C TYR A 70 -19.98 -9.34 -4.22
N ARG A 71 -19.45 -10.54 -4.53
CA ARG A 71 -18.30 -10.67 -5.44
C ARG A 71 -18.61 -10.06 -6.80
N ARG A 72 -19.82 -10.28 -7.34
CA ARG A 72 -20.26 -9.67 -8.60
C ARG A 72 -20.33 -8.15 -8.52
N ARG A 73 -20.83 -7.58 -7.42
CA ARG A 73 -20.86 -6.12 -7.21
C ARG A 73 -19.47 -5.52 -7.06
N LEU A 74 -18.59 -6.18 -6.31
CA LEU A 74 -17.19 -5.77 -6.19
C LEU A 74 -16.48 -5.83 -7.54
N GLU A 75 -16.65 -6.91 -8.29
CA GLU A 75 -16.12 -7.06 -9.65
C GLU A 75 -16.58 -5.92 -10.56
N GLN A 76 -17.87 -5.58 -10.54
CA GLN A 76 -18.40 -4.46 -11.31
C GLN A 76 -17.80 -3.11 -10.87
N ALA A 77 -17.66 -2.88 -9.56
CA ALA A 77 -17.03 -1.67 -9.04
C ALA A 77 -15.55 -1.58 -9.43
N CYS A 78 -14.80 -2.68 -9.37
CA CYS A 78 -13.39 -2.73 -9.76
C CYS A 78 -13.21 -2.39 -11.24
N ARG A 79 -14.04 -2.95 -12.13
CA ARG A 79 -13.98 -2.69 -13.57
C ARG A 79 -14.26 -1.24 -13.96
N GLN A 80 -14.97 -0.50 -13.11
CA GLN A 80 -15.29 0.91 -13.34
C GLN A 80 -14.16 1.86 -12.92
N ARG A 81 -13.11 1.35 -12.26
CA ARG A 81 -11.99 2.17 -11.83
C ARG A 81 -11.02 2.42 -12.98
N SER A 82 -10.58 3.66 -13.09
CA SER A 82 -9.62 4.13 -14.09
C SER A 82 -8.31 4.63 -13.49
N ASP A 83 -8.17 4.58 -12.18
CA ASP A 83 -7.05 5.12 -11.41
C ASP A 83 -5.99 4.06 -11.05
N THR A 84 -5.82 3.05 -11.91
CA THR A 84 -4.93 1.89 -11.68
C THR A 84 -3.46 2.25 -11.53
N ASP A 85 -3.06 3.44 -12.00
CA ASP A 85 -1.73 4.03 -11.82
C ASP A 85 -1.43 4.43 -10.37
N ARG A 86 -2.47 4.57 -9.53
CA ARG A 86 -2.38 4.97 -8.12
C ARG A 86 -2.57 3.79 -7.14
N TRP A 87 -2.63 2.57 -7.66
CA TRP A 87 -2.87 1.38 -6.87
C TRP A 87 -1.57 0.91 -6.21
N PHE A 88 -1.68 0.29 -5.04
CA PHE A 88 -0.51 -0.05 -4.24
C PHE A 88 0.06 -1.43 -4.57
N GLY A 89 1.38 -1.56 -4.45
CA GLY A 89 2.07 -2.84 -4.54
C GLY A 89 2.07 -3.59 -3.20
N ALA A 90 2.32 -4.89 -3.25
CA ALA A 90 2.59 -5.67 -2.05
C ALA A 90 3.74 -6.65 -2.29
N GLU A 91 4.75 -6.62 -1.43
CA GLU A 91 5.89 -7.53 -1.53
C GLU A 91 5.54 -8.91 -0.96
N SER A 92 5.88 -9.98 -1.69
CA SER A 92 5.86 -11.33 -1.14
C SER A 92 7.04 -11.55 -0.20
N ASP A 93 6.88 -12.42 0.79
CA ASP A 93 8.00 -12.91 1.60
C ASP A 93 7.92 -14.42 1.84
N TRP A 94 8.78 -14.90 2.74
CA TRP A 94 8.84 -16.31 3.13
C TRP A 94 7.56 -16.83 3.80
N PHE A 95 6.66 -15.95 4.26
CA PHE A 95 5.53 -16.32 5.11
C PHE A 95 4.16 -16.06 4.47
N ALA A 96 4.09 -15.12 3.53
CA ALA A 96 2.87 -14.66 2.89
C ALA A 96 3.13 -14.26 1.44
N THR A 97 2.18 -14.61 0.59
CA THR A 97 2.14 -14.18 -0.81
C THR A 97 1.76 -12.69 -0.91
N ALA A 98 2.12 -12.02 -2.00
CA ALA A 98 1.73 -10.62 -2.25
C ALA A 98 0.21 -10.36 -2.07
N PRO A 99 -0.71 -11.20 -2.57
CA PRO A 99 -2.14 -10.99 -2.36
C PRO A 99 -2.55 -11.07 -0.88
N GLU A 100 -2.00 -12.04 -0.12
CA GLU A 100 -2.26 -12.17 1.31
C GLU A 100 -1.76 -10.95 2.08
N ARG A 101 -0.56 -10.47 1.75
CA ARG A 101 0.02 -9.26 2.34
C ARG A 101 -0.79 -8.02 2.01
N ALA A 102 -1.19 -7.84 0.76
CA ALA A 102 -1.98 -6.69 0.33
C ALA A 102 -3.28 -6.55 1.15
N TYR A 103 -4.02 -7.63 1.28
CA TYR A 103 -5.27 -7.62 2.05
C TYR A 103 -5.03 -7.46 3.55
N LEU A 104 -4.04 -8.17 4.11
CA LEU A 104 -3.68 -8.06 5.52
C LEU A 104 -3.27 -6.63 5.90
N GLY A 105 -2.36 -6.02 5.14
CA GLY A 105 -1.89 -4.65 5.35
C GLY A 105 -3.04 -3.65 5.31
N ALA A 106 -3.87 -3.71 4.27
CA ALA A 106 -5.02 -2.82 4.15
C ALA A 106 -6.00 -2.96 5.33
N ARG A 107 -6.31 -4.19 5.75
CA ARG A 107 -7.20 -4.46 6.87
C ARG A 107 -6.62 -3.95 8.20
N LEU A 108 -5.33 -4.16 8.44
CA LEU A 108 -4.65 -3.70 9.65
C LEU A 108 -4.63 -2.17 9.71
N VAL A 109 -4.34 -1.49 8.60
CA VAL A 109 -4.36 -0.03 8.51
C VAL A 109 -5.76 0.51 8.82
N ASP A 110 -6.81 -0.05 8.21
CA ASP A 110 -8.18 0.37 8.48
C ASP A 110 -8.54 0.21 9.96
N ALA A 111 -8.13 -0.90 10.58
CA ALA A 111 -8.32 -1.14 12.02
C ALA A 111 -7.55 -0.15 12.91
N VAL A 112 -6.29 0.17 12.58
CA VAL A 112 -5.49 1.19 13.29
C VAL A 112 -6.18 2.55 13.22
N VAL A 113 -6.56 2.97 12.02
CA VAL A 113 -7.20 4.28 11.80
C VAL A 113 -8.56 4.35 12.51
N ALA A 114 -9.36 3.30 12.42
CA ALA A 114 -10.65 3.22 13.11
C ALA A 114 -10.48 3.31 14.64
N ALA A 115 -9.53 2.56 15.22
CA ALA A 115 -9.24 2.62 16.64
C ALA A 115 -8.71 4.00 17.08
N ALA A 116 -7.85 4.62 16.28
CA ALA A 116 -7.29 5.94 16.57
C ALA A 116 -8.36 7.04 16.62
N ARG A 117 -9.41 6.93 15.78
CA ARG A 117 -10.55 7.86 15.71
C ARG A 117 -11.55 7.72 16.86
N GLN A 118 -11.63 6.54 17.49
CA GLN A 118 -12.50 6.35 18.65
C GLN A 118 -12.01 7.19 19.84
N GLN A 119 -12.92 7.55 20.74
CA GLN A 119 -12.55 8.16 22.03
C GLN A 119 -12.21 7.04 23.04
N GLY A 120 -11.22 7.27 23.91
CA GLY A 120 -10.83 6.31 24.96
C GLY A 120 -9.42 5.73 24.79
N LYS A 121 -9.11 4.63 25.49
CA LYS A 121 -7.80 3.99 25.46
C LYS A 121 -7.64 3.15 24.19
N LEU A 122 -6.49 3.24 23.53
CA LEU A 122 -6.18 2.37 22.39
C LEU A 122 -5.97 0.92 22.87
N PRO A 123 -6.43 -0.08 22.09
CA PRO A 123 -6.22 -1.49 22.43
C PRO A 123 -4.79 -1.98 22.16
N PHE A 124 -3.94 -1.13 21.58
CA PHE A 124 -2.54 -1.40 21.26
C PHE A 124 -1.64 -0.25 21.70
N SER A 125 -0.34 -0.55 21.81
CA SER A 125 0.70 0.47 21.95
C SER A 125 0.83 1.27 20.65
N LEU A 126 0.88 2.59 20.75
CA LEU A 126 1.08 3.49 19.61
C LEU A 126 2.31 4.36 19.89
N GLN A 127 3.31 4.27 19.01
CA GLN A 127 4.58 4.94 19.17
C GLN A 127 5.00 5.68 17.89
N CYS A 128 5.71 6.79 18.05
CA CYS A 128 6.40 7.45 16.94
C CYS A 128 7.83 6.91 16.89
N ARG A 129 8.24 6.34 15.76
CA ARG A 129 9.65 5.97 15.57
C ARG A 129 10.45 7.19 15.07
N PRO A 130 11.64 7.46 15.64
CA PRO A 130 12.60 8.34 15.02
C PRO A 130 13.20 7.65 13.78
N TYR A 131 13.57 8.42 12.77
CA TYR A 131 14.23 7.91 11.56
C TYR A 131 15.55 7.20 11.92
N THR A 132 15.78 5.99 11.39
CA THR A 132 17.01 5.23 11.59
C THR A 132 18.04 5.56 10.51
N PHE A 133 18.51 6.80 10.48
CA PHE A 133 19.78 7.14 9.87
C PHE A 133 20.39 8.26 10.71
N ASP A 134 21.71 8.24 10.92
CA ASP A 134 22.51 9.33 11.47
C ASP A 134 22.47 10.56 10.55
N SER A 135 21.27 11.07 10.30
CA SER A 135 21.00 12.28 9.55
C SER A 135 21.07 13.45 10.53
N PRO A 136 21.83 14.52 10.23
CA PRO A 136 21.78 15.76 11.01
C PRO A 136 20.39 16.41 11.01
N TYR A 137 19.50 15.95 10.13
CA TYR A 137 18.10 16.37 9.99
C TYR A 137 17.19 15.36 10.71
N ARG A 138 16.97 15.56 12.02
CA ARG A 138 16.08 14.71 12.83
C ARG A 138 14.63 15.16 12.65
N PRO A 139 13.74 14.38 11.99
CA PRO A 139 12.32 14.70 11.99
C PRO A 139 11.79 14.65 13.43
N GLN A 140 11.01 15.66 13.82
CA GLN A 140 10.40 15.72 15.15
C GLN A 140 9.34 14.62 15.27
N ARG A 141 9.32 13.92 16.42
CA ARG A 141 8.22 13.00 16.74
C ARG A 141 6.89 13.74 16.52
N ALA A 142 5.92 13.09 15.87
CA ALA A 142 4.59 13.67 15.75
C ALA A 142 4.10 14.09 17.15
N ALA A 143 3.74 15.38 17.30
CA ALA A 143 3.35 15.95 18.59
C ALA A 143 2.17 15.20 19.22
N ASP A 144 1.30 14.63 18.38
CA ASP A 144 0.24 13.72 18.77
C ASP A 144 0.14 12.56 17.76
N VAL A 145 0.79 11.45 18.09
CA VAL A 145 0.85 10.23 17.26
C VAL A 145 -0.54 9.66 16.99
N ARG A 146 -1.47 9.79 17.96
CA ARG A 146 -2.84 9.30 17.79
C ARG A 146 -3.60 10.16 16.81
N LYS A 147 -3.49 11.49 16.91
CA LYS A 147 -4.11 12.40 15.95
C LYS A 147 -3.59 12.16 14.55
N THR A 148 -2.27 11.91 14.40
CA THR A 148 -1.69 11.54 13.11
C THR A 148 -2.30 10.24 12.59
N ALA A 149 -2.29 9.16 13.38
CA ALA A 149 -2.90 7.88 13.00
C ALA A 149 -4.40 8.01 12.63
N ALA A 150 -5.17 8.81 13.37
CA ALA A 150 -6.58 9.06 13.09
C ALA A 150 -6.82 9.84 11.79
N SER A 151 -5.86 10.68 11.40
CA SER A 151 -5.92 11.51 10.19
C SER A 151 -5.54 10.78 8.90
N LEU A 152 -4.90 9.60 9.01
CA LEU A 152 -4.52 8.81 7.84
C LEU A 152 -5.72 8.40 7.00
N ASN A 153 -5.51 8.35 5.68
CA ASN A 153 -6.46 7.80 4.74
C ASN A 153 -6.11 6.34 4.45
N PRO A 154 -6.89 5.35 4.92
CA PRO A 154 -6.59 3.93 4.71
C PRO A 154 -6.70 3.49 3.24
N ARG A 155 -7.21 4.37 2.35
CA ARG A 155 -7.25 4.14 0.89
C ARG A 155 -6.04 4.72 0.16
N ALA A 156 -5.18 5.46 0.86
CA ALA A 156 -3.99 6.10 0.30
C ALA A 156 -2.72 5.27 0.50
N ILE A 157 -2.86 3.94 0.57
CA ILE A 157 -1.72 3.03 0.66
C ILE A 157 -0.92 3.14 -0.65
N LEU A 158 0.41 3.11 -0.53
CA LEU A 158 1.36 3.12 -1.64
C LEU A 158 2.02 1.75 -1.80
N GLU A 159 2.35 1.12 -0.67
CA GLU A 159 3.04 -0.16 -0.64
C GLU A 159 2.78 -0.90 0.66
N VAL A 160 2.74 -2.23 0.58
CA VAL A 160 2.72 -3.13 1.73
C VAL A 160 3.95 -4.04 1.67
N ARG A 161 4.77 -4.02 2.72
CA ARG A 161 6.07 -4.70 2.77
C ARG A 161 6.32 -5.43 4.09
N ALA A 162 7.47 -6.09 4.18
CA ALA A 162 7.96 -6.60 5.45
C ALA A 162 8.32 -5.42 6.37
N CYS A 163 8.23 -5.61 7.70
CA CYS A 163 8.79 -4.63 8.62
C CYS A 163 10.32 -4.58 8.53
N ASN A 164 10.90 -3.41 8.80
CA ASN A 164 12.34 -3.17 8.65
C ASN A 164 13.17 -3.96 9.68
N ASP A 165 12.65 -4.10 10.90
CA ASP A 165 13.43 -4.60 12.03
C ASP A 165 13.59 -6.13 12.08
N GLU A 166 12.78 -6.90 11.34
CA GLU A 166 12.91 -8.36 11.17
C GLU A 166 11.78 -8.87 10.24
N PRO A 167 12.02 -9.87 9.38
CA PRO A 167 10.96 -10.56 8.65
C PRO A 167 10.18 -11.46 9.62
N ARG A 168 9.36 -10.87 10.49
CA ARG A 168 8.42 -11.60 11.33
C ARG A 168 7.09 -11.76 10.60
N ARG A 169 6.56 -12.98 10.62
CA ARG A 169 5.21 -13.34 10.17
C ARG A 169 4.07 -12.50 10.79
N ASN A 170 4.38 -11.84 11.90
CA ASN A 170 3.47 -11.08 12.76
C ASN A 170 3.71 -9.56 12.66
N CYS A 171 4.31 -9.08 11.57
CA CYS A 171 4.58 -7.67 11.35
C CYS A 171 4.35 -7.30 9.87
N VAL A 172 3.68 -6.17 9.63
CA VAL A 172 3.50 -5.61 8.28
C VAL A 172 3.92 -4.15 8.29
N GLY A 173 4.75 -3.77 7.32
CA GLY A 173 5.08 -2.38 7.00
C GLY A 173 4.13 -1.85 5.93
N VAL A 174 3.63 -0.62 6.09
CA VAL A 174 2.73 0.03 5.13
C VAL A 174 3.15 1.47 4.91
N GLU A 175 3.38 1.83 3.65
CA GLU A 175 3.54 3.22 3.26
C GLU A 175 2.19 3.82 2.85
N LEU A 176 1.90 5.03 3.33
CA LEU A 176 0.72 5.81 2.95
C LEU A 176 1.11 7.19 2.43
N ALA A 177 0.38 7.67 1.42
CA ALA A 177 0.49 9.05 0.97
C ALA A 177 -0.10 10.02 2.01
N LYS A 178 0.62 11.10 2.33
CA LYS A 178 0.05 12.26 3.04
C LYS A 178 -1.00 12.98 2.18
N PHE A 179 -0.73 13.05 0.87
CA PHE A 179 -1.53 13.76 -0.11
C PHE A 179 -1.86 12.81 -1.29
N PRO A 180 -2.99 12.08 -1.24
CA PRO A 180 -3.35 11.07 -2.25
C PRO A 180 -3.71 11.63 -3.63
N GLU A 181 -3.85 12.95 -3.74
CA GLU A 181 -4.15 13.67 -4.99
C GLU A 181 -2.97 13.61 -5.99
N HIS A 182 -1.75 13.34 -5.50
CA HIS A 182 -0.49 13.37 -6.24
C HIS A 182 0.29 12.07 -6.03
N SER A 183 1.16 11.67 -6.98
CA SER A 183 2.17 10.63 -6.73
C SER A 183 3.21 11.19 -5.77
N PRO A 184 3.21 10.80 -4.48
CA PRO A 184 3.95 11.56 -3.48
C PRO A 184 5.45 11.22 -3.58
N PRO A 185 6.32 12.24 -3.61
CA PRO A 185 7.73 12.07 -3.28
C PRO A 185 7.86 11.33 -1.94
N ILE A 186 9.00 10.67 -1.71
CA ILE A 186 9.23 9.88 -0.48
C ILE A 186 8.95 10.74 0.77
N GLU A 187 9.28 12.03 0.76
CA GLU A 187 9.08 13.00 1.84
C GLU A 187 7.60 13.24 2.23
N TYR A 188 6.67 12.87 1.35
CA TYR A 188 5.22 13.04 1.54
C TYR A 188 4.53 11.72 1.89
N ARG A 189 5.22 10.87 2.64
CA ARG A 189 4.71 9.55 3.05
C ARG A 189 4.64 9.42 4.57
N TRP A 190 3.77 8.52 5.01
CA TRP A 190 3.79 7.97 6.35
C TRP A 190 4.26 6.52 6.22
N ASP A 191 5.17 6.10 7.09
CA ASP A 191 5.51 4.69 7.23
C ASP A 191 4.88 4.16 8.53
N LEU A 192 4.14 3.07 8.41
CA LEU A 192 3.48 2.39 9.52
C LEU A 192 4.00 0.96 9.63
N GLU A 193 4.56 0.62 10.79
CA GLU A 193 4.81 -0.78 11.13
C GLU A 193 3.78 -1.27 12.14
N ILE A 194 3.04 -2.31 11.76
CA ILE A 194 1.96 -2.88 12.55
C ILE A 194 2.36 -4.28 12.99
N ARG A 195 2.57 -4.45 14.30
CA ARG A 195 2.82 -5.75 14.93
C ARG A 195 1.51 -6.32 15.46
N PHE A 196 1.21 -7.56 15.12
CA PHE A 196 -0.05 -8.21 15.46
C PHE A 196 0.17 -9.66 15.90
N ASP A 197 -0.82 -10.25 16.55
CA ASP A 197 -0.82 -11.65 16.92
C ASP A 197 -1.71 -12.45 15.97
N ALA A 198 -1.07 -13.27 15.13
CA ALA A 198 -1.77 -14.13 14.18
C ALA A 198 -2.50 -15.30 14.84
N THR A 199 -2.14 -15.68 16.08
CA THR A 199 -2.78 -16.79 16.79
C THR A 199 -4.11 -16.39 17.45
N ASP A 200 -4.28 -15.10 17.72
CA ASP A 200 -5.47 -14.53 18.36
C ASP A 200 -6.18 -13.55 17.40
N GLY A 201 -6.70 -14.06 16.28
CA GLY A 201 -7.61 -13.32 15.41
C GLY A 201 -7.05 -12.05 14.75
N LEU A 202 -5.73 -11.91 14.62
CA LEU A 202 -5.01 -10.71 14.14
C LEU A 202 -5.13 -9.50 15.09
N MET A 203 -5.11 -9.74 16.41
CA MET A 203 -5.06 -8.68 17.42
C MET A 203 -3.81 -7.81 17.26
N ILE A 204 -3.99 -6.51 17.03
CA ILE A 204 -2.89 -5.53 16.96
C ILE A 204 -2.27 -5.38 18.36
N LYS A 205 -0.95 -5.47 18.45
CA LYS A 205 -0.19 -5.33 19.70
C LYS A 205 0.53 -3.99 19.79
N ASP A 206 1.21 -3.61 18.71
CA ASP A 206 2.00 -2.38 18.64
C ASP A 206 1.93 -1.78 17.23
N VAL A 207 1.85 -0.46 17.19
CA VAL A 207 1.88 0.33 15.96
C VAL A 207 2.96 1.39 16.10
N ALA A 208 3.90 1.36 15.17
CA ALA A 208 4.93 2.37 15.03
C ALA A 208 4.63 3.23 13.80
N LEU A 209 4.62 4.55 13.97
CA LEU A 209 4.41 5.52 12.90
C LEU A 209 5.64 6.39 12.73
N ALA A 210 6.07 6.59 11.49
CA ALA A 210 7.19 7.45 11.12
C ALA A 210 6.80 8.43 10.02
N ASP A 211 7.23 9.68 10.17
CA ASP A 211 7.19 10.71 9.13
C ASP A 211 8.43 10.55 8.24
N THR A 212 8.24 10.38 6.92
CA THR A 212 9.35 10.25 5.96
C THR A 212 9.90 11.58 5.46
N HIS A 213 9.38 12.73 5.90
CA HIS A 213 9.85 14.05 5.50
C HIS A 213 11.31 14.26 5.94
N LEU A 214 12.20 14.45 4.96
CA LEU A 214 13.48 15.13 5.16
C LEU A 214 13.16 16.63 5.16
N LEU A 215 13.33 17.31 6.29
CA LEU A 215 13.43 18.77 6.28
C LEU A 215 14.71 19.12 5.51
N ILE A 216 14.55 19.60 4.28
CA ILE A 216 15.59 20.36 3.59
C ILE A 216 15.33 21.82 3.98
N ASP A 217 16.23 22.40 4.77
CA ASP A 217 16.30 23.85 4.98
C ASP A 217 16.78 24.58 3.71
#